data_AF-A0A7J7M3X2-F1
#
_entry.id   AF-A0A7J7M3X2-F1
#
_cell.length_a   1.000
_cell.length_b   1.000
_cell.length_c   1.000
_cell.angle_alpha   90.00
_cell.angle_beta   90.00
_cell.angle_gamma   90.00
#
_symmetry.space_group_name_H-M   'P 1'
#
loop_
_entity.id
_entity.type
_entity.pdbx_description
1 polymer ?
#
loop_
_entity_poly.entity_id
_entity_poly.type
_entity_poly.pdbx_seq_one_letter_code
_entity_poly.pdbx_strand_id
1 'polypeptide(L)'
;MAEQRFKTLHFISLFLLCALSVQISESNQTPEFCYKGEYAGCRSPMTSKILIKGRIVVNAHHQEIADVYVEDGIIVLVQSKIKAGDDVIVIDATGKYVMPGGIDSHTHLGMEFMGSETIDDCFSDQAAALVGGTTMHIDFALPINGSLSASFEAYPKKARMACMDYGFHMAVTKWDEVVSRGMEIWVKEKVHVMSIDVMEEIAKAQKSDQEVVGEAVVSGLVLDDSALWDPDFTTAAKYVMSPPIREVGHALCIDDFKKIPNGLNGIEERMHLIWDKMVESGQISATDYVRVTNTECARVFNIYPRKGAILAGFDADIIILNPNASFKILSSSHHSRSDINVYEGRKGKGKVEVTIVGGNVVWENGELKVEPGSGRYIDMPSFGHLFSGIGKADDVYLSSLRAPIHRVKSAT
;
A
#
# COMPACT_ATOMS: atom_id res chain seq x y z
N MET A 1 -76.61 -34.81 33.71
CA MET A 1 -75.58 -34.13 32.88
C MET A 1 -75.11 -35.13 31.85
N ALA A 2 -75.55 -34.91 30.62
CA ALA A 2 -75.57 -35.85 29.50
C ALA A 2 -74.19 -35.94 28.80
N GLU A 3 -73.82 -37.17 28.41
CA GLU A 3 -73.52 -37.63 27.04
C GLU A 3 -72.23 -37.10 26.37
N GLN A 4 -71.53 -37.78 25.45
CA GLN A 4 -71.31 -39.18 25.03
C GLN A 4 -70.42 -39.08 23.75
N ARG A 5 -69.69 -40.16 23.44
CA ARG A 5 -69.19 -40.63 22.10
C ARG A 5 -67.78 -40.21 21.68
N PHE A 6 -66.82 -41.08 21.35
CA PHE A 6 -66.69 -42.38 20.61
C PHE A 6 -66.20 -42.25 19.15
N LYS A 7 -65.13 -43.02 18.87
CA LYS A 7 -64.76 -43.80 17.66
C LYS A 7 -64.14 -43.06 16.44
N THR A 8 -62.89 -43.33 16.04
CA THR A 8 -62.30 -44.49 15.29
C THR A 8 -62.33 -44.27 13.77
N LEU A 9 -61.19 -44.34 13.07
CA LEU A 9 -60.84 -45.36 12.05
C LEU A 9 -59.58 -44.99 11.23
N HIS A 10 -58.72 -46.00 11.04
CA HIS A 10 -57.71 -46.10 9.99
C HIS A 10 -58.34 -46.11 8.59
N PHE A 11 -57.63 -45.55 7.59
CA PHE A 11 -57.63 -46.08 6.23
C PHE A 11 -56.30 -45.80 5.50
N ILE A 12 -55.86 -46.85 4.81
CA ILE A 12 -54.68 -47.00 3.96
C ILE A 12 -54.96 -46.38 2.57
N SER A 13 -53.99 -45.69 1.94
CA SER A 13 -53.59 -45.98 0.54
C SER A 13 -52.42 -45.12 0.05
N LEU A 14 -51.52 -45.82 -0.64
CA LEU A 14 -50.39 -45.46 -1.50
C LEU A 14 -50.68 -44.31 -2.49
N PHE A 15 -49.71 -43.41 -2.73
CA PHE A 15 -49.38 -42.88 -4.05
C PHE A 15 -47.92 -42.36 -4.09
N LEU A 16 -47.14 -42.88 -5.06
CA LEU A 16 -45.83 -42.37 -5.47
C LEU A 16 -45.95 -40.94 -6.00
N LEU A 17 -44.97 -40.08 -5.69
CA LEU A 17 -44.50 -39.05 -6.61
C LEU A 17 -43.08 -38.58 -6.22
N CYS A 18 -42.18 -38.69 -7.20
CA CYS A 18 -40.80 -38.23 -7.16
C CYS A 18 -40.68 -36.70 -7.14
N ALA A 19 -39.52 -36.28 -6.63
CA ALA A 19 -38.67 -35.20 -7.13
C ALA A 19 -38.79 -33.78 -6.53
N LEU A 20 -37.58 -33.27 -6.22
CA LEU A 20 -37.15 -31.88 -6.04
C LEU A 20 -37.27 -31.28 -4.63
N SER A 21 -36.40 -31.75 -3.73
CA SER A 21 -35.89 -30.91 -2.66
C SER A 21 -34.82 -29.97 -3.23
N VAL A 22 -35.17 -28.68 -3.36
CA VAL A 22 -34.18 -27.60 -3.53
C VAL A 22 -33.37 -27.52 -2.23
N GLN A 23 -32.14 -28.01 -2.25
CA GLN A 23 -31.16 -27.70 -1.22
C GLN A 23 -30.61 -26.30 -1.51
N ILE A 24 -30.94 -25.36 -0.64
CA ILE A 24 -30.26 -24.07 -0.58
C ILE A 24 -28.87 -24.34 -0.03
N SER A 25 -27.86 -24.21 -0.88
CA SER A 25 -26.44 -24.22 -0.53
C SER A 25 -26.08 -22.86 0.05
N GLU A 26 -25.99 -22.74 1.37
CA GLU A 26 -25.27 -21.63 2.01
C GLU A 26 -23.76 -21.84 1.81
N SER A 27 -23.19 -21.18 0.81
CA SER A 27 -21.73 -21.07 0.67
C SER A 27 -21.25 -19.81 1.39
N ASN A 28 -21.10 -19.89 2.72
CA ASN A 28 -20.24 -18.95 3.44
C ASN A 28 -18.79 -19.48 3.34
N GLN A 29 -18.14 -19.19 2.22
CA GLN A 29 -16.69 -19.28 2.13
C GLN A 29 -16.12 -17.92 2.52
N THR A 30 -15.64 -17.81 3.76
CA THR A 30 -14.56 -16.87 4.07
C THR A 30 -13.36 -17.20 3.16
N PRO A 31 -12.64 -16.22 2.59
CA PRO A 31 -11.43 -16.50 1.82
C PRO A 31 -10.34 -17.03 2.78
N GLU A 32 -10.34 -18.34 3.01
CA GLU A 32 -9.26 -19.04 3.69
C GLU A 32 -8.07 -19.11 2.73
N PHE A 33 -6.99 -18.40 3.06
CA PHE A 33 -5.70 -18.60 2.40
C PHE A 33 -5.28 -20.07 2.55
N CYS A 34 -5.34 -20.85 1.47
CA CYS A 34 -4.93 -22.26 1.48
C CYS A 34 -3.41 -22.37 1.68
N TYR A 35 -2.97 -22.47 2.93
CA TYR A 35 -1.59 -22.76 3.32
C TYR A 35 -1.34 -24.27 3.27
N LYS A 36 -0.60 -24.74 2.26
CA LYS A 36 0.03 -26.07 2.29
C LYS A 36 1.41 -25.92 2.92
N GLY A 37 1.49 -26.19 4.22
CA GLY A 37 2.75 -26.18 4.94
C GLY A 37 3.66 -27.32 4.52
N GLU A 38 4.74 -27.00 3.82
CA GLU A 38 5.96 -27.80 3.72
C GLU A 38 7.13 -26.83 3.46
N TYR A 39 7.92 -26.53 4.50
CA TYR A 39 9.21 -25.85 4.33
C TYR A 39 10.19 -26.85 3.70
N ALA A 40 10.25 -26.88 2.37
CA ALA A 40 11.11 -27.78 1.62
C ALA A 40 11.91 -27.05 0.53
N GLY A 41 13.17 -26.73 0.86
CA GLY A 41 14.31 -26.70 -0.05
C GLY A 41 14.42 -25.52 -1.04
N CYS A 42 15.65 -25.03 -1.27
CA CYS A 42 15.98 -24.12 -2.37
C CYS A 42 15.45 -24.70 -3.69
N ARG A 43 14.36 -24.12 -4.21
CA ARG A 43 13.95 -24.34 -5.60
C ARG A 43 14.89 -23.56 -6.52
N SER A 44 15.28 -24.22 -7.62
CA SER A 44 15.84 -23.56 -8.80
C SER A 44 14.94 -22.36 -9.18
N PRO A 45 15.48 -21.21 -9.58
CA PRO A 45 14.65 -20.11 -10.07
C PRO A 45 13.81 -20.67 -11.22
N MET A 46 12.49 -20.58 -11.12
CA MET A 46 11.67 -20.74 -12.32
C MET A 46 11.99 -19.55 -13.21
N THR A 47 12.53 -19.82 -14.40
CA THR A 47 12.76 -18.77 -15.38
C THR A 47 11.39 -18.24 -15.81
N SER A 48 11.04 -17.02 -15.39
CA SER A 48 9.77 -16.39 -15.75
C SER A 48 9.98 -15.48 -16.94
N LYS A 49 9.27 -15.76 -18.04
CA LYS A 49 9.27 -14.94 -19.25
C LYS A 49 7.86 -14.45 -19.50
N ILE A 50 7.64 -13.14 -19.38
CA ILE A 50 6.34 -12.51 -19.59
C ILE A 50 6.45 -11.49 -20.71
N LEU A 51 5.48 -11.50 -21.63
CA LEU A 51 5.29 -10.45 -22.61
C LEU A 51 3.91 -9.82 -22.42
N ILE A 52 3.90 -8.56 -22.00
CA ILE A 52 2.69 -7.75 -21.87
C ILE A 52 2.47 -7.01 -23.19
N LYS A 53 1.36 -7.28 -23.87
CA LYS A 53 1.12 -6.77 -25.22
C LYS A 53 0.14 -5.60 -25.30
N GLY A 54 0.55 -4.62 -26.11
CA GLY A 54 -0.30 -3.80 -26.95
C GLY A 54 -0.72 -2.44 -26.41
N ARG A 55 -0.04 -1.84 -25.42
CA ARG A 55 -0.72 -0.82 -24.59
C ARG A 55 0.05 0.43 -24.25
N ILE A 56 -0.71 1.31 -23.61
CA ILE A 56 -0.28 2.53 -22.99
C ILE A 56 0.57 2.14 -21.77
N VAL A 57 1.88 2.08 -21.97
CA VAL A 57 2.86 2.05 -20.89
C VAL A 57 2.93 3.47 -20.34
N VAL A 58 2.75 3.61 -19.03
CA VAL A 58 2.72 4.93 -18.36
C VAL A 58 3.84 5.01 -17.35
N ASN A 59 4.72 5.98 -17.52
CA ASN A 59 5.71 6.41 -16.55
C ASN A 59 5.33 7.82 -16.03
N ALA A 60 5.99 8.30 -14.97
CA ALA A 60 5.67 9.61 -14.37
C ALA A 60 5.83 10.82 -15.29
N HIS A 61 6.56 10.68 -16.40
CA HIS A 61 6.93 11.79 -17.29
C HIS A 61 6.39 11.64 -18.72
N HIS A 62 5.93 10.45 -19.10
CA HIS A 62 5.41 10.18 -20.43
C HIS A 62 4.56 8.91 -20.45
N GLN A 63 3.77 8.76 -21.50
CA GLN A 63 3.08 7.52 -21.84
C GLN A 63 3.34 7.19 -23.31
N GLU A 64 3.44 5.91 -23.63
CA GLU A 64 3.70 5.44 -24.99
C GLU A 64 2.97 4.13 -25.29
N ILE A 65 2.74 3.86 -26.58
CA ILE A 65 2.22 2.56 -27.01
C ILE A 65 3.40 1.60 -27.18
N ALA A 66 3.52 0.65 -26.26
CA ALA A 66 4.58 -0.33 -26.25
C ALA A 66 4.13 -1.70 -25.70
N ASP A 67 4.86 -2.72 -26.08
CA ASP A 67 4.93 -4.02 -25.43
C ASP A 67 6.04 -3.99 -24.37
N VAL A 68 5.87 -4.72 -23.27
CA VAL A 68 6.87 -4.87 -22.20
C VAL A 68 7.27 -6.34 -22.09
N TYR A 69 8.56 -6.62 -22.27
CA TYR A 69 9.13 -7.96 -22.08
C TYR A 69 9.88 -8.05 -20.77
N VAL A 70 9.57 -9.08 -19.99
CA VAL A 70 10.15 -9.38 -18.69
C VAL A 70 10.80 -10.76 -18.75
N GLU A 71 12.01 -10.86 -18.21
CA GLU A 71 12.74 -12.10 -18.04
C GLU A 71 13.41 -12.11 -16.67
N ASP A 72 13.23 -13.19 -15.92
CA ASP A 72 13.88 -13.43 -14.62
C ASP A 72 13.77 -12.27 -13.63
N GLY A 73 12.58 -11.66 -13.61
CA GLY A 73 12.23 -10.57 -12.70
C GLY A 73 12.71 -9.18 -13.12
N ILE A 74 13.28 -9.05 -14.31
CA ILE A 74 13.78 -7.79 -14.86
C ILE A 74 13.00 -7.43 -16.12
N ILE A 75 12.67 -6.15 -16.29
CA ILE A 75 12.16 -5.61 -17.55
C ILE A 75 13.34 -5.59 -18.53
N VAL A 76 13.26 -6.33 -19.63
CA VAL A 76 14.34 -6.43 -20.61
C VAL A 76 14.12 -5.49 -21.79
N LEU A 77 12.88 -5.32 -22.25
CA LEU A 77 12.54 -4.48 -23.39
C LEU A 77 11.22 -3.74 -23.17
N VAL A 78 11.17 -2.49 -23.64
CA VAL A 78 9.95 -1.69 -23.81
C VAL A 78 9.98 -1.15 -25.25
N GLN A 79 9.14 -1.68 -26.14
CA GLN A 79 9.17 -1.36 -27.57
C GLN A 79 7.79 -1.48 -28.21
N SER A 80 7.55 -0.77 -29.31
CA SER A 80 6.24 -0.73 -29.99
C SER A 80 5.69 -2.09 -30.43
N LYS A 81 6.55 -3.08 -30.67
CA LYS A 81 6.13 -4.44 -31.06
C LYS A 81 7.22 -5.46 -30.76
N ILE A 82 6.91 -6.43 -29.91
CA ILE A 82 7.81 -7.55 -29.58
C ILE A 82 7.19 -8.85 -30.08
N LYS A 83 8.01 -9.70 -30.70
CA LYS A 83 7.58 -11.06 -31.10
C LYS A 83 7.67 -11.97 -29.88
N ALA A 84 6.57 -12.65 -29.56
CA ALA A 84 6.57 -13.68 -28.53
C ALA A 84 7.40 -14.88 -29.00
N GLY A 85 8.25 -15.40 -28.13
CA GLY A 85 8.83 -16.74 -28.28
C GLY A 85 7.85 -17.81 -27.78
N ASP A 86 8.17 -19.07 -28.00
CA ASP A 86 7.27 -20.20 -27.68
C ASP A 86 7.10 -20.41 -26.16
N ASP A 87 8.10 -20.06 -25.35
CA ASP A 87 8.12 -20.25 -23.89
C ASP A 87 7.78 -18.97 -23.11
N VAL A 88 6.96 -18.07 -23.67
CA VAL A 88 6.63 -16.76 -23.06
C VAL A 88 5.17 -16.70 -22.67
N ILE A 89 4.89 -16.34 -21.42
CA ILE A 89 3.53 -16.03 -20.96
C ILE A 89 3.11 -14.70 -21.58
N VAL A 90 2.07 -14.72 -22.41
CA VAL A 90 1.55 -13.51 -23.06
C VAL A 90 0.34 -12.98 -22.32
N ILE A 91 0.41 -11.73 -21.86
CA ILE A 91 -0.70 -11.04 -21.20
C ILE A 91 -1.23 -9.95 -22.15
N ASP A 92 -2.50 -10.03 -22.53
CA ASP A 92 -3.15 -8.97 -23.32
C ASP A 92 -3.69 -7.89 -22.40
N ALA A 93 -3.09 -6.71 -22.50
CA ALA A 93 -3.51 -5.56 -21.73
C ALA A 93 -4.54 -4.69 -22.50
N THR A 94 -5.26 -5.20 -23.51
CA THR A 94 -6.19 -4.41 -24.37
C THR A 94 -7.16 -3.47 -23.68
N GLY A 95 -7.05 -2.17 -24.01
CA GLY A 95 -7.81 -1.08 -23.40
C GLY A 95 -7.35 -0.67 -21.99
N LYS A 96 -6.20 -1.17 -21.53
CA LYS A 96 -5.68 -1.01 -20.15
C LYS A 96 -4.35 -0.25 -20.14
N TYR A 97 -3.97 0.21 -18.95
CA TYR A 97 -2.69 0.84 -18.70
C TYR A 97 -1.71 -0.15 -18.09
N VAL A 98 -0.45 -0.09 -18.53
CA VAL A 98 0.66 -0.85 -17.95
C VAL A 98 1.53 0.14 -17.17
N MET A 99 1.61 -0.04 -15.85
CA MET A 99 2.21 0.94 -14.95
C MET A 99 3.17 0.26 -13.97
N PRO A 100 4.13 0.99 -13.38
CA PRO A 100 4.87 0.49 -12.23
C PRO A 100 3.89 0.12 -11.11
N GLY A 101 4.20 -0.97 -10.39
CA GLY A 101 3.48 -1.30 -9.18
C GLY A 101 3.58 -0.17 -8.15
N GLY A 102 2.49 0.04 -7.41
CA GLY A 102 2.41 1.10 -6.42
C GLY A 102 3.45 0.89 -5.30
N ILE A 103 3.97 1.99 -4.74
CA ILE A 103 4.78 1.96 -3.52
C ILE A 103 4.02 2.66 -2.40
N ASP A 104 3.78 1.97 -1.29
CA ASP A 104 3.17 2.55 -0.10
C ASP A 104 4.27 2.96 0.89
N SER A 105 4.45 4.26 1.12
CA SER A 105 5.49 4.75 2.01
C SER A 105 5.11 4.66 3.49
N HIS A 106 3.90 4.21 3.84
CA HIS A 106 3.40 4.36 5.20
C HIS A 106 2.49 3.21 5.60
N THR A 107 3.11 2.19 6.19
CA THR A 107 2.38 1.05 6.75
C THR A 107 2.79 0.76 8.19
N HIS A 108 1.95 -0.02 8.88
CA HIS A 108 2.18 -0.48 10.25
C HIS A 108 1.72 -1.94 10.40
N LEU A 109 2.54 -2.89 9.96
CA LEU A 109 2.19 -4.32 9.89
C LEU A 109 2.63 -5.06 11.15
N GLY A 110 1.72 -5.82 11.78
CA GLY A 110 1.98 -6.47 13.08
C GLY A 110 2.55 -5.51 14.12
N MET A 111 2.07 -4.26 14.14
CA MET A 111 2.54 -3.22 15.04
C MET A 111 1.87 -3.38 16.40
N GLU A 112 2.69 -3.51 17.45
CA GLU A 112 2.21 -3.41 18.83
C GLU A 112 1.93 -1.95 19.17
N PHE A 113 0.66 -1.62 19.43
CA PHE A 113 0.23 -0.26 19.73
C PHE A 113 -0.92 -0.26 20.74
N MET A 114 -0.82 0.63 21.74
CA MET A 114 -1.83 0.81 22.80
C MET A 114 -2.27 -0.48 23.52
N GLY A 115 -1.35 -1.45 23.66
CA GLY A 115 -1.61 -2.73 24.34
C GLY A 115 -2.31 -3.80 23.47
N SER A 116 -2.43 -3.54 22.17
CA SER A 116 -2.90 -4.48 21.14
C SER A 116 -1.89 -4.60 20.01
N GLU A 117 -2.13 -5.50 19.06
CA GLU A 117 -1.39 -5.60 17.80
C GLU A 117 -2.34 -5.34 16.62
N THR A 118 -1.85 -4.71 15.57
CA THR A 118 -2.62 -4.56 14.33
C THR A 118 -3.00 -5.93 13.77
N ILE A 119 -4.23 -6.07 13.28
CA ILE A 119 -4.78 -7.38 12.89
C ILE A 119 -4.07 -8.00 11.68
N ASP A 120 -3.62 -7.16 10.75
CA ASP A 120 -2.84 -7.58 9.61
C ASP A 120 -1.36 -7.69 9.98
N ASP A 121 -0.79 -8.84 9.62
CA ASP A 121 0.63 -9.11 9.76
C ASP A 121 1.38 -8.86 8.45
N CYS A 122 2.69 -9.10 8.45
CA CYS A 122 3.52 -8.88 7.26
C CYS A 122 2.97 -9.59 6.01
N PHE A 123 2.41 -10.80 6.14
CA PHE A 123 1.95 -11.55 4.98
C PHE A 123 0.54 -11.14 4.56
N SER A 124 -0.42 -11.03 5.48
CA SER A 124 -1.81 -10.73 5.12
C SER A 124 -1.96 -9.32 4.52
N ASP A 125 -1.26 -8.34 5.08
CA ASP A 125 -1.30 -6.97 4.57
C ASP A 125 -0.65 -6.87 3.18
N GLN A 126 0.52 -7.52 2.98
CA GLN A 126 1.18 -7.54 1.68
C GLN A 126 0.38 -8.32 0.64
N ALA A 127 -0.29 -9.41 1.02
CA ALA A 127 -1.22 -10.11 0.15
C ALA A 127 -2.35 -9.17 -0.32
N ALA A 128 -2.94 -8.39 0.58
CA ALA A 128 -3.94 -7.39 0.26
C ALA A 128 -3.38 -6.25 -0.62
N ALA A 129 -2.17 -5.80 -0.34
CA ALA A 129 -1.44 -4.81 -1.14
C ALA A 129 -1.31 -5.25 -2.61
N LEU A 130 -0.92 -6.51 -2.84
CA LEU A 130 -0.73 -7.08 -4.17
C LEU A 130 -2.02 -7.18 -4.97
N VAL A 131 -3.13 -7.53 -4.31
CA VAL A 131 -4.48 -7.46 -4.93
C VAL A 131 -4.81 -6.03 -5.33
N GLY A 132 -4.46 -5.07 -4.48
CA GLY A 132 -4.63 -3.64 -4.72
C GLY A 132 -3.74 -3.05 -5.80
N GLY A 133 -2.68 -3.74 -6.22
CA GLY A 133 -1.67 -3.23 -7.16
C GLY A 133 -0.51 -2.46 -6.51
N THR A 134 -0.36 -2.56 -5.19
CA THR A 134 0.84 -2.13 -4.46
C THR A 134 1.84 -3.28 -4.45
N THR A 135 3.07 -3.04 -4.89
CA THR A 135 4.12 -4.08 -5.02
C THR A 135 5.31 -3.85 -4.10
N MET A 136 5.33 -2.72 -3.40
CA MET A 136 6.30 -2.44 -2.36
C MET A 136 5.69 -1.58 -1.27
N HIS A 137 6.12 -1.79 -0.03
CA HIS A 137 5.80 -0.88 1.06
C HIS A 137 7.02 -0.51 1.90
N ILE A 138 6.91 0.56 2.69
CA ILE A 138 7.91 0.98 3.67
C ILE A 138 7.22 1.09 5.03
N ASP A 139 7.58 0.19 5.93
CA ASP A 139 6.91 -0.01 7.22
C ASP A 139 7.62 0.69 8.38
N PHE A 140 6.93 1.12 9.44
CA PHE A 140 7.61 1.78 10.55
C PHE A 140 8.16 0.81 11.60
N ALA A 141 9.49 0.76 11.70
CA ALA A 141 10.17 0.13 12.82
C ALA A 141 10.11 1.01 14.08
N LEU A 142 9.37 0.54 15.10
CA LEU A 142 9.24 1.22 16.38
C LEU A 142 10.30 0.74 17.38
N PRO A 143 10.96 1.64 18.14
CA PRO A 143 11.92 1.29 19.20
C PRO A 143 11.32 0.36 20.26
N ILE A 144 11.93 -0.80 20.49
CA ILE A 144 11.52 -1.73 21.56
C ILE A 144 12.12 -1.26 22.88
N ASN A 145 11.29 -0.88 23.84
CA ASN A 145 11.72 -0.28 25.12
C ASN A 145 12.67 0.92 24.93
N GLY A 146 12.48 1.68 23.85
CA GLY A 146 13.33 2.82 23.48
C GLY A 146 14.69 2.45 22.86
N SER A 147 14.92 1.17 22.52
CA SER A 147 16.14 0.70 21.86
C SER A 147 15.94 0.56 20.34
N LEU A 148 16.68 1.35 19.57
CA LEU A 148 16.71 1.27 18.10
C LEU A 148 17.34 -0.04 17.62
N SER A 149 18.40 -0.51 18.30
CA SER A 149 19.09 -1.76 17.95
C SER A 149 18.23 -3.00 18.19
N ALA A 150 17.41 -3.00 19.25
CA ALA A 150 16.49 -4.11 19.50
C ALA A 150 15.45 -4.23 18.37
N SER A 151 14.94 -3.11 17.87
CA SER A 151 14.04 -3.08 16.73
C SER A 151 14.70 -3.54 15.44
N PHE A 152 15.97 -3.17 15.25
CA PHE A 152 16.76 -3.59 14.08
C PHE A 152 16.86 -5.11 13.98
N GLU A 153 17.00 -5.80 15.12
CA GLU A 153 17.04 -7.26 15.16
C GLU A 153 15.67 -7.92 15.06
N ALA A 154 14.60 -7.22 15.43
CA ALA A 154 13.25 -7.77 15.52
C ALA A 154 12.45 -7.65 14.22
N TYR A 155 12.50 -6.50 13.56
CA TYR A 155 11.67 -6.22 12.37
C TYR A 155 11.99 -7.11 11.15
N PRO A 156 13.24 -7.46 10.84
CA PRO A 156 13.54 -8.46 9.81
C PRO A 156 12.90 -9.83 10.10
N LYS A 157 12.70 -10.18 11.37
CA LYS A 157 12.00 -11.43 11.75
C LYS A 157 10.51 -11.32 11.52
N LYS A 158 9.91 -10.15 11.79
CA LYS A 158 8.50 -9.86 11.46
C LYS A 158 8.25 -9.93 9.94
N ALA A 159 9.21 -9.45 9.14
CA ALA A 159 9.13 -9.47 7.69
C ALA A 159 9.59 -10.79 7.03
N ARG A 160 9.86 -11.85 7.80
CA ARG A 160 10.28 -13.16 7.26
C ARG A 160 9.26 -13.76 6.29
N MET A 161 7.98 -13.44 6.49
CA MET A 161 6.87 -13.94 5.67
C MET A 161 6.49 -12.98 4.54
N ALA A 162 7.27 -11.92 4.30
CA ALA A 162 7.00 -10.96 3.23
C ALA A 162 6.84 -11.66 1.87
N CYS A 163 5.79 -11.35 1.14
CA CYS A 163 5.51 -11.82 -0.21
C CYS A 163 5.71 -10.73 -1.29
N MET A 164 6.00 -9.50 -0.89
CA MET A 164 6.42 -8.41 -1.78
C MET A 164 7.66 -7.68 -1.24
N ASP A 165 8.31 -6.89 -2.09
CA ASP A 165 9.48 -6.13 -1.68
C ASP A 165 9.12 -5.08 -0.61
N TYR A 166 10.04 -4.80 0.32
CA TYR A 166 9.75 -3.92 1.45
C TYR A 166 10.95 -3.12 1.93
N GLY A 167 10.67 -2.01 2.60
CA GLY A 167 11.62 -1.21 3.36
C GLY A 167 11.13 -1.00 4.79
N PHE A 168 11.97 -0.41 5.62
CA PHE A 168 11.54 0.12 6.92
C PHE A 168 11.79 1.61 6.96
N HIS A 169 11.06 2.32 7.84
CA HIS A 169 11.41 3.56 8.53
C HIS A 169 11.93 3.22 9.92
N MET A 170 12.79 4.06 10.53
CA MET A 170 13.08 3.95 11.97
C MET A 170 12.48 5.14 12.72
N ALA A 171 11.52 4.88 13.59
CA ALA A 171 10.93 5.91 14.43
C ALA A 171 11.89 6.31 15.56
N VAL A 172 12.13 7.61 15.71
CA VAL A 172 12.92 8.16 16.83
C VAL A 172 11.97 8.71 17.88
N THR A 173 11.71 7.94 18.94
CA THR A 173 10.70 8.26 19.97
C THR A 173 11.25 8.91 21.25
N LYS A 174 12.58 9.01 21.36
CA LYS A 174 13.30 9.74 22.41
C LYS A 174 14.64 10.25 21.86
N TRP A 175 15.30 11.15 22.59
CA TRP A 175 16.61 11.67 22.22
C TRP A 175 17.63 11.57 23.36
N ASP A 176 18.74 10.91 23.07
CA ASP A 176 19.94 10.86 23.91
C ASP A 176 21.17 10.51 23.02
N GLU A 177 22.39 10.52 23.58
CA GLU A 177 23.58 10.15 22.80
C GLU A 177 23.55 8.70 22.30
N VAL A 178 22.83 7.80 22.97
CA VAL A 178 22.70 6.40 22.54
C VAL A 178 21.83 6.33 21.29
N VAL A 179 20.72 7.07 21.25
CA VAL A 179 19.88 7.21 20.06
C VAL A 179 20.66 7.85 18.93
N SER A 180 21.41 8.93 19.17
CA SER A 180 22.22 9.59 18.13
C SER A 180 23.25 8.63 17.50
N ARG A 181 23.98 7.86 18.33
CA ARG A 181 24.89 6.80 17.83
C ARG A 181 24.13 5.66 17.14
N GLY A 182 22.96 5.30 17.67
CA GLY A 182 22.07 4.30 17.07
C GLY A 182 21.57 4.72 15.69
N MET A 183 21.28 6.01 15.49
CA MET A 183 20.92 6.58 14.18
C MET A 183 22.09 6.51 13.20
N GLU A 184 23.34 6.62 13.62
CA GLU A 184 24.48 6.43 12.71
C GLU A 184 24.54 4.99 12.19
N ILE A 185 24.28 4.00 13.06
CA ILE A 185 24.17 2.58 12.68
C ILE A 185 23.00 2.43 11.71
N TRP A 186 21.83 2.98 12.07
CA TRP A 186 20.66 2.97 11.21
C TRP A 186 20.79 3.83 9.96
N VAL A 187 21.65 4.84 9.81
CA VAL A 187 21.79 5.60 8.54
C VAL A 187 22.87 5.00 7.66
N LYS A 188 23.89 4.41 8.28
CA LYS A 188 24.73 3.40 7.62
C LYS A 188 23.89 2.18 7.22
N GLU A 189 22.66 2.04 7.74
CA GLU A 189 21.70 0.95 7.49
C GLU A 189 20.18 1.37 7.33
N LYS A 190 19.85 2.55 6.71
CA LYS A 190 18.50 3.19 6.35
C LYS A 190 17.61 4.13 7.28
N VAL A 191 16.89 5.10 6.62
CA VAL A 191 15.49 5.79 6.71
C VAL A 191 14.93 6.86 7.75
N HIS A 192 13.88 7.68 7.35
CA HIS A 192 13.01 8.68 8.11
C HIS A 192 11.81 9.40 7.32
N VAL A 193 10.94 10.36 7.81
CA VAL A 193 9.62 10.43 8.58
C VAL A 193 8.68 11.63 8.07
N MET A 194 7.36 11.72 8.42
CA MET A 194 6.20 12.33 7.67
C MET A 194 4.99 12.96 8.50
N SER A 195 4.31 14.09 8.10
CA SER A 195 2.93 14.55 8.56
C SER A 195 2.27 15.73 7.72
N ILE A 196 1.01 16.20 7.99
CA ILE A 196 0.07 16.96 7.07
C ILE A 196 -0.41 18.42 7.41
N ASP A 197 -0.37 18.96 8.65
CA ASP A 197 -0.45 20.45 8.84
C ASP A 197 0.72 21.16 8.13
N VAL A 198 1.67 20.33 7.81
CA VAL A 198 2.80 20.48 6.94
C VAL A 198 2.38 20.75 5.49
N MET A 199 1.18 20.56 4.95
CA MET A 199 0.95 20.80 3.49
C MET A 199 0.97 22.29 3.10
N GLU A 200 0.30 23.16 3.85
CA GLU A 200 0.42 24.62 3.65
C GLU A 200 1.79 25.12 4.08
N GLU A 201 2.36 24.56 5.15
CA GLU A 201 3.71 24.89 5.60
C GLU A 201 4.80 24.35 4.66
N ILE A 202 4.58 23.22 3.98
CA ILE A 202 5.38 22.64 2.89
C ILE A 202 5.28 23.59 1.73
N ALA A 203 4.07 23.99 1.34
CA ALA A 203 3.90 24.92 0.24
C ALA A 203 4.57 26.27 0.54
N LYS A 204 4.51 26.77 1.78
CA LYS A 204 5.24 27.98 2.23
C LYS A 204 6.75 27.76 2.29
N ALA A 205 7.19 26.61 2.79
CA ALA A 205 8.60 26.24 2.91
C ALA A 205 9.23 26.04 1.53
N GLN A 206 8.57 25.32 0.62
CA GLN A 206 8.92 25.18 -0.79
C GLN A 206 8.94 26.54 -1.51
N LYS A 207 7.96 27.42 -1.25
CA LYS A 207 7.97 28.82 -1.75
C LYS A 207 9.12 29.67 -1.17
N SER A 208 9.71 29.23 -0.07
CA SER A 208 10.85 29.84 0.59
C SER A 208 12.15 29.06 0.33
N ASP A 209 12.19 28.28 -0.76
CA ASP A 209 13.33 27.46 -1.20
C ASP A 209 13.80 26.39 -0.19
N GLN A 210 12.94 25.95 0.72
CA GLN A 210 13.22 24.82 1.61
C GLN A 210 12.79 23.49 0.96
N GLU A 211 13.65 22.47 1.06
CA GLU A 211 13.35 21.13 0.57
C GLU A 211 12.47 20.37 1.57
N VAL A 212 11.15 20.39 1.34
CA VAL A 212 10.16 19.66 2.15
C VAL A 212 9.29 18.79 1.24
N VAL A 213 9.07 17.54 1.66
CA VAL A 213 8.22 16.56 0.98
C VAL A 213 6.98 16.31 1.83
N GLY A 214 5.81 16.24 1.18
CA GLY A 214 4.56 15.84 1.81
C GLY A 214 4.01 14.56 1.19
N GLU A 215 3.47 13.69 2.03
CA GLU A 215 2.65 12.54 1.65
C GLU A 215 1.26 12.69 2.29
N ALA A 216 0.25 12.47 1.45
CA ALA A 216 -1.14 12.37 1.87
C ALA A 216 -1.56 10.90 1.86
N VAL A 217 -2.25 10.45 2.91
CA VAL A 217 -2.81 9.11 2.99
C VAL A 217 -4.18 9.06 2.30
N VAL A 218 -4.53 7.92 1.69
CA VAL A 218 -5.75 7.81 0.88
C VAL A 218 -7.03 8.11 1.67
N SER A 219 -7.08 7.77 2.96
CA SER A 219 -8.19 8.14 3.85
C SER A 219 -8.45 9.65 3.88
N GLY A 220 -7.39 10.46 3.97
CA GLY A 220 -7.48 11.92 3.94
C GLY A 220 -7.87 12.51 2.57
N LEU A 221 -7.77 11.73 1.49
CA LEU A 221 -8.14 12.17 0.13
C LEU A 221 -9.61 11.88 -0.21
N VAL A 222 -10.20 10.82 0.38
CA VAL A 222 -11.50 10.29 -0.07
C VAL A 222 -12.56 10.18 1.02
N LEU A 223 -12.18 10.29 2.30
CA LEU A 223 -13.11 10.31 3.43
C LEU A 223 -13.25 11.74 3.98
N ASP A 224 -14.35 11.98 4.68
CA ASP A 224 -14.56 13.13 5.57
C ASP A 224 -14.92 12.60 6.96
N ASP A 225 -15.03 13.49 7.94
CA ASP A 225 -15.27 13.10 9.34
C ASP A 225 -16.72 12.68 9.62
N SER A 226 -17.65 12.73 8.67
CA SER A 226 -19.08 12.47 8.93
C SER A 226 -19.32 11.13 9.61
N ALA A 227 -18.50 10.12 9.28
CA ALA A 227 -18.58 8.79 9.89
C ALA A 227 -18.12 8.76 11.36
N LEU A 228 -17.27 9.69 11.81
CA LEU A 228 -16.91 9.84 13.23
C LEU A 228 -18.11 10.32 14.08
N TRP A 229 -19.16 10.82 13.43
CA TRP A 229 -20.38 11.33 14.07
C TRP A 229 -21.56 10.36 14.00
N ASP A 230 -21.34 9.12 13.57
CA ASP A 230 -22.37 8.09 13.57
C ASP A 230 -22.89 7.87 15.01
N PRO A 231 -24.21 7.81 15.24
CA PRO A 231 -24.77 7.57 16.57
C PRO A 231 -24.39 6.19 17.15
N ASP A 232 -24.01 5.23 16.31
CA ASP A 232 -23.43 3.95 16.75
C ASP A 232 -21.91 4.08 16.96
N PHE A 233 -21.49 3.97 18.22
CA PHE A 233 -20.08 4.07 18.61
C PHE A 233 -19.19 3.04 17.90
N THR A 234 -19.69 1.83 17.66
CA THR A 234 -18.92 0.78 16.96
C THR A 234 -18.62 1.18 15.52
N THR A 235 -19.56 1.87 14.86
CA THR A 235 -19.40 2.41 13.52
C THR A 235 -18.44 3.59 13.49
N ALA A 236 -18.60 4.55 14.41
CA ALA A 236 -17.73 5.71 14.52
C ALA A 236 -16.27 5.35 14.85
N ALA A 237 -16.05 4.39 15.75
CA ALA A 237 -14.71 3.96 16.19
C ALA A 237 -13.84 3.42 15.06
N LYS A 238 -14.43 2.92 13.96
CA LYS A 238 -13.70 2.39 12.79
C LYS A 238 -12.90 3.45 12.05
N TYR A 239 -13.22 4.72 12.23
CA TYR A 239 -12.64 5.85 11.49
C TYR A 239 -11.60 6.64 12.32
N VAL A 240 -11.29 6.15 13.52
CA VAL A 240 -10.37 6.82 14.44
C VAL A 240 -8.92 6.58 14.02
N MET A 241 -8.24 7.67 13.66
CA MET A 241 -6.80 7.67 13.36
C MET A 241 -6.16 9.00 13.80
N SER A 242 -4.83 9.08 13.75
CA SER A 242 -4.08 10.30 14.07
C SER A 242 -3.05 10.63 13.00
N PRO A 243 -3.08 11.83 12.39
CA PRO A 243 -4.09 12.89 12.57
C PRO A 243 -5.50 12.44 12.12
N PRO A 244 -6.59 12.95 12.73
CA PRO A 244 -7.95 12.50 12.43
C PRO A 244 -8.38 12.88 11.01
N ILE A 245 -9.27 12.08 10.41
CA ILE A 245 -10.02 12.49 9.21
C ILE A 245 -10.78 13.77 9.55
N ARG A 246 -10.76 14.76 8.66
CA ARG A 246 -11.27 16.11 8.93
C ARG A 246 -12.63 16.33 8.27
N GLU A 247 -13.45 17.18 8.91
CA GLU A 247 -14.71 17.68 8.33
C GLU A 247 -14.47 18.53 7.10
N VAL A 248 -15.50 18.61 6.25
CA VAL A 248 -15.68 19.77 5.38
C VAL A 248 -16.12 20.97 6.26
N GLY A 249 -15.22 21.49 7.10
CA GLY A 249 -15.47 22.65 7.97
C GLY A 249 -15.92 22.38 9.42
N HIS A 250 -14.98 21.92 10.26
CA HIS A 250 -14.82 22.01 11.73
C HIS A 250 -16.03 21.99 12.73
N ALA A 251 -16.13 20.91 13.53
CA ALA A 251 -16.66 20.82 14.90
C ALA A 251 -16.18 19.55 15.67
N LEU A 252 -16.50 19.44 16.98
CA LEU A 252 -15.84 18.60 18.02
C LEU A 252 -16.74 17.54 18.69
N CYS A 253 -16.25 16.31 19.00
CA CYS A 253 -16.97 15.33 19.83
C CYS A 253 -16.19 14.63 20.97
N ILE A 254 -16.82 14.66 22.15
CA ILE A 254 -17.20 13.65 23.19
C ILE A 254 -16.28 12.46 23.62
N ASP A 255 -16.19 12.36 24.97
CA ASP A 255 -16.03 11.25 25.95
C ASP A 255 -15.02 10.10 25.72
N ASP A 256 -13.76 10.41 26.04
CA ASP A 256 -12.56 9.55 26.20
C ASP A 256 -12.20 8.62 25.03
N PHE A 257 -12.25 9.16 23.80
CA PHE A 257 -11.68 8.58 22.57
C PHE A 257 -10.20 8.14 22.69
N LYS A 258 -9.45 8.61 23.70
CA LYS A 258 -8.01 8.36 23.91
C LYS A 258 -7.65 6.88 24.10
N LYS A 259 -8.62 5.97 24.21
CA LYS A 259 -8.41 4.53 24.37
C LYS A 259 -8.70 3.71 23.11
N ILE A 260 -9.23 4.32 22.06
CA ILE A 260 -9.47 3.64 20.79
C ILE A 260 -8.11 3.47 20.09
N PRO A 261 -7.71 2.24 19.69
CA PRO A 261 -6.52 2.05 18.88
C PRO A 261 -6.64 2.82 17.56
N ASN A 262 -5.67 3.69 17.26
CA ASN A 262 -5.66 4.49 16.04
C ASN A 262 -5.15 3.67 14.85
N GLY A 263 -5.87 3.71 13.72
CA GLY A 263 -5.43 3.13 12.45
C GLY A 263 -6.59 2.68 11.56
N LEU A 264 -6.46 2.83 10.24
CA LEU A 264 -7.48 2.42 9.25
C LEU A 264 -6.86 1.45 8.24
N ASN A 265 -7.70 0.63 7.58
CA ASN A 265 -7.29 -0.11 6.39
C ASN A 265 -7.13 0.83 5.18
N GLY A 266 -6.35 0.41 4.18
CA GLY A 266 -6.24 1.17 2.93
C GLY A 266 -5.22 0.69 1.89
N ILE A 267 -4.32 -0.24 2.23
CA ILE A 267 -3.23 -0.66 1.32
C ILE A 267 -3.74 -1.34 0.03
N GLU A 268 -4.84 -2.11 0.14
CA GLU A 268 -5.52 -2.77 -0.98
C GLU A 268 -6.32 -1.76 -1.81
N GLU A 269 -6.95 -0.80 -1.15
CA GLU A 269 -7.87 0.13 -1.79
C GLU A 269 -7.17 1.34 -2.44
N ARG A 270 -5.97 1.73 -1.98
CA ARG A 270 -5.38 3.04 -2.32
C ARG A 270 -5.27 3.31 -3.82
N MET A 271 -4.83 2.32 -4.60
CA MET A 271 -4.58 2.49 -6.03
C MET A 271 -5.90 2.71 -6.78
N HIS A 272 -6.93 1.95 -6.41
CA HIS A 272 -8.29 2.03 -6.95
C HIS A 272 -8.95 3.38 -6.61
N LEU A 273 -8.87 3.77 -5.34
CA LEU A 273 -9.49 4.99 -4.83
C LEU A 273 -8.83 6.26 -5.40
N ILE A 274 -7.50 6.29 -5.51
CA ILE A 274 -6.78 7.44 -6.10
C ILE A 274 -7.13 7.56 -7.59
N TRP A 275 -7.19 6.43 -8.33
CA TRP A 275 -7.57 6.45 -9.75
C TRP A 275 -8.98 7.01 -9.93
N ASP A 276 -9.97 6.41 -9.26
CA ASP A 276 -11.36 6.84 -9.35
C ASP A 276 -11.54 8.30 -8.93
N LYS A 277 -10.95 8.69 -7.79
CA LYS A 277 -11.16 10.04 -7.26
C LYS A 277 -10.46 11.10 -8.08
N MET A 278 -9.25 10.85 -8.57
CA MET A 278 -8.39 11.91 -9.12
C MET A 278 -8.21 11.80 -10.64
N VAL A 279 -8.09 10.60 -11.20
CA VAL A 279 -7.91 10.40 -12.65
C VAL A 279 -9.25 10.46 -13.38
N GLU A 280 -10.24 9.68 -12.93
CA GLU A 280 -11.56 9.64 -13.59
C GLU A 280 -12.30 10.99 -13.48
N SER A 281 -12.06 11.75 -12.40
CA SER A 281 -12.60 13.10 -12.25
C SER A 281 -11.87 14.17 -13.07
N GLY A 282 -10.72 13.83 -13.68
CA GLY A 282 -9.90 14.73 -14.47
C GLY A 282 -9.03 15.70 -13.66
N GLN A 283 -8.87 15.48 -12.35
CA GLN A 283 -8.00 16.32 -11.51
C GLN A 283 -6.52 16.09 -11.79
N ILE A 284 -6.13 14.85 -12.11
CA ILE A 284 -4.76 14.47 -12.47
C ILE A 284 -4.76 13.55 -13.69
N SER A 285 -3.66 13.55 -14.45
CA SER A 285 -3.46 12.62 -15.56
C SER A 285 -3.00 11.23 -15.10
N ALA A 286 -3.00 10.24 -16.01
CA ALA A 286 -2.43 8.91 -15.73
C ALA A 286 -0.93 8.97 -15.40
N THR A 287 -0.17 9.89 -16.00
CA THR A 287 1.25 10.11 -15.66
C THR A 287 1.42 10.72 -14.27
N ASP A 288 0.50 11.60 -13.86
CA ASP A 288 0.49 12.14 -12.50
C ASP A 288 0.13 11.06 -11.47
N TYR A 289 -0.81 10.17 -11.78
CA TYR A 289 -1.16 9.02 -10.97
C TYR A 289 0.06 8.13 -10.69
N VAL A 290 0.83 7.78 -11.74
CA VAL A 290 2.09 7.04 -11.59
C VAL A 290 3.05 7.83 -10.70
N ARG A 291 3.24 9.13 -10.98
CA ARG A 291 4.13 9.98 -10.19
C ARG A 291 3.83 9.92 -8.67
N VAL A 292 2.57 10.12 -8.27
CA VAL A 292 2.19 10.24 -6.85
C VAL A 292 2.03 8.89 -6.13
N THR A 293 1.78 7.80 -6.85
CA THR A 293 1.58 6.46 -6.23
C THR A 293 2.83 5.59 -6.21
N ASN A 294 3.87 5.96 -6.97
CA ASN A 294 5.10 5.16 -7.06
C ASN A 294 6.38 5.97 -7.31
N THR A 295 6.50 6.73 -8.41
CA THR A 295 7.80 7.32 -8.81
C THR A 295 8.37 8.30 -7.79
N GLU A 296 7.57 9.21 -7.22
CA GLU A 296 8.10 10.18 -6.24
C GLU A 296 8.52 9.51 -4.95
N CYS A 297 7.74 8.52 -4.47
CA CYS A 297 8.14 7.68 -3.35
C CYS A 297 9.51 7.02 -3.64
N ALA A 298 9.67 6.40 -4.81
CA ALA A 298 10.94 5.79 -5.20
C ALA A 298 12.10 6.80 -5.26
N ARG A 299 11.86 8.04 -5.71
CA ARG A 299 12.89 9.09 -5.75
C ARG A 299 13.27 9.60 -4.36
N VAL A 300 12.27 9.84 -3.52
CA VAL A 300 12.43 10.30 -2.12
C VAL A 300 13.25 9.29 -1.34
N PHE A 301 12.95 8.00 -1.49
CA PHE A 301 13.67 6.92 -0.81
C PHE A 301 14.88 6.39 -1.57
N ASN A 302 15.33 7.09 -2.62
CA ASN A 302 16.55 6.81 -3.36
C ASN A 302 16.64 5.39 -3.97
N ILE A 303 15.51 4.88 -4.44
CA ILE A 303 15.35 3.56 -5.09
C ILE A 303 14.84 3.67 -6.52
N TYR A 304 14.64 4.89 -7.04
CA TYR A 304 14.40 5.14 -8.46
C TYR A 304 15.72 5.07 -9.26
N PRO A 305 15.74 4.50 -10.49
CA PRO A 305 14.62 3.90 -11.23
C PRO A 305 14.44 2.40 -11.00
N ARG A 306 15.13 1.78 -10.03
CA ARG A 306 14.95 0.35 -9.74
C ARG A 306 13.50 0.01 -9.42
N LYS A 307 12.82 0.87 -8.67
CA LYS A 307 11.37 0.85 -8.40
C LYS A 307 10.69 2.08 -8.99
N GLY A 308 9.38 1.97 -9.22
CA GLY A 308 8.54 3.10 -9.65
C GLY A 308 8.77 3.53 -11.10
N ALA A 309 9.27 2.64 -11.96
CA ALA A 309 9.45 2.88 -13.39
C ALA A 309 9.28 1.61 -14.24
N ILE A 310 8.69 1.73 -15.43
CA ILE A 310 8.73 0.71 -16.47
C ILE A 310 9.90 1.05 -17.40
N LEU A 311 11.09 0.54 -17.07
CA LEU A 311 12.33 0.80 -17.79
C LEU A 311 13.19 -0.46 -17.88
N ALA A 312 13.83 -0.67 -19.02
CA ALA A 312 14.72 -1.81 -19.21
C ALA A 312 15.90 -1.80 -18.22
N GLY A 313 16.23 -2.97 -17.68
CA GLY A 313 17.29 -3.17 -16.70
C GLY A 313 16.86 -3.09 -15.23
N PHE A 314 15.58 -2.82 -14.94
CA PHE A 314 15.06 -2.67 -13.57
C PHE A 314 13.98 -3.69 -13.22
N ASP A 315 13.60 -3.73 -11.94
CA ASP A 315 12.70 -4.76 -11.40
C ASP A 315 11.34 -4.74 -12.12
N ALA A 316 10.84 -5.93 -12.46
CA ALA A 316 9.54 -6.11 -13.09
C ALA A 316 8.41 -6.18 -12.04
N ASP A 317 8.17 -5.04 -11.40
CA ASP A 317 7.01 -4.82 -10.54
C ASP A 317 5.99 -3.95 -11.29
N ILE A 318 4.94 -4.59 -11.79
CA ILE A 318 4.06 -4.03 -12.83
C ILE A 318 2.61 -4.29 -12.45
N ILE A 319 1.74 -3.31 -12.70
CA ILE A 319 0.29 -3.50 -12.68
C ILE A 319 -0.32 -3.29 -14.05
N ILE A 320 -1.43 -3.98 -14.31
CA ILE A 320 -2.30 -3.74 -15.45
C ILE A 320 -3.64 -3.23 -14.93
N LEU A 321 -3.87 -1.93 -15.12
CA LEU A 321 -5.06 -1.22 -14.66
C LEU A 321 -6.06 -1.05 -15.81
N ASN A 322 -7.26 -1.60 -15.65
CA ASN A 322 -8.37 -1.42 -16.58
C ASN A 322 -9.21 -0.20 -16.20
N PRO A 323 -9.14 0.92 -16.94
CA PRO A 323 -9.89 2.13 -16.63
C PRO A 323 -11.41 1.96 -16.80
N ASN A 324 -11.83 1.01 -17.65
CA ASN A 324 -13.24 0.79 -17.95
C ASN A 324 -13.90 -0.20 -16.98
N ALA A 325 -13.11 -0.92 -16.19
CA ALA A 325 -13.63 -1.82 -15.18
C ALA A 325 -14.08 -1.04 -13.94
N SER A 326 -15.20 -1.46 -13.37
CA SER A 326 -15.68 -0.94 -12.09
C SER A 326 -15.29 -1.86 -10.93
N PHE A 327 -15.15 -1.28 -9.76
CA PHE A 327 -14.95 -2.01 -8.51
C PHE A 327 -16.02 -1.62 -7.48
N LYS A 328 -16.20 -2.47 -6.48
CA LYS A 328 -16.96 -2.19 -5.27
C LYS A 328 -16.15 -2.68 -4.08
N ILE A 329 -15.95 -1.83 -3.09
CA ILE A 329 -15.21 -2.19 -1.88
C ILE A 329 -16.19 -2.76 -0.85
N LEU A 330 -15.86 -3.93 -0.32
CA LEU A 330 -16.60 -4.64 0.71
C LEU A 330 -15.61 -5.37 1.61
N SER A 331 -15.78 -5.28 2.92
CA SER A 331 -15.09 -6.12 3.91
C SER A 331 -15.28 -7.62 3.64
N SER A 332 -16.44 -8.04 3.10
CA SER A 332 -16.68 -9.45 2.77
C SER A 332 -15.82 -9.99 1.62
N SER A 333 -15.13 -9.14 0.87
CA SER A 333 -14.34 -9.53 -0.30
C SER A 333 -12.93 -8.92 -0.36
N HIS A 334 -12.53 -8.10 0.62
CA HIS A 334 -11.15 -7.64 0.72
C HIS A 334 -10.26 -8.77 1.28
N HIS A 335 -8.95 -8.55 1.28
CA HIS A 335 -7.94 -9.54 1.64
C HIS A 335 -7.23 -9.21 2.97
N SER A 336 -7.57 -8.07 3.58
CA SER A 336 -7.26 -7.79 4.98
C SER A 336 -7.94 -8.81 5.89
N ARG A 337 -7.31 -9.08 7.05
CA ARG A 337 -7.92 -9.91 8.11
C ARG A 337 -9.02 -9.21 8.89
N SER A 338 -9.14 -7.90 8.71
CA SER A 338 -10.19 -7.11 9.35
C SER A 338 -11.57 -7.56 8.88
N ASP A 339 -12.57 -7.51 9.74
CA ASP A 339 -13.98 -7.72 9.36
C ASP A 339 -14.68 -6.40 8.98
N ILE A 340 -13.92 -5.31 8.92
CA ILE A 340 -14.39 -3.96 8.62
C ILE A 340 -13.59 -3.35 7.47
N ASN A 341 -14.24 -2.47 6.72
CA ASN A 341 -13.58 -1.66 5.71
C ASN A 341 -14.11 -0.22 5.81
N VAL A 342 -13.22 0.76 5.99
CA VAL A 342 -13.64 2.18 6.09
C VAL A 342 -14.17 2.75 4.77
N TYR A 343 -14.02 2.01 3.67
CA TYR A 343 -14.53 2.33 2.35
C TYR A 343 -15.75 1.47 1.96
N GLU A 344 -16.40 0.83 2.93
CA GLU A 344 -17.51 -0.11 2.72
C GLU A 344 -18.58 0.43 1.75
N GLY A 345 -18.94 -0.39 0.76
CA GLY A 345 -19.98 -0.09 -0.21
C GLY A 345 -19.61 0.89 -1.31
N ARG A 346 -18.44 1.56 -1.23
CA ARG A 346 -17.97 2.50 -2.26
C ARG A 346 -17.80 1.79 -3.60
N LYS A 347 -18.19 2.48 -4.67
CA LYS A 347 -18.07 2.03 -6.06
C LYS A 347 -17.27 3.04 -6.84
N GLY A 348 -16.45 2.57 -7.77
CA GLY A 348 -15.64 3.42 -8.62
C GLY A 348 -15.25 2.74 -9.92
N LYS A 349 -14.44 3.44 -10.72
CA LYS A 349 -13.82 2.97 -11.97
C LYS A 349 -12.30 2.95 -11.87
N GLY A 350 -11.67 2.16 -12.72
CA GLY A 350 -10.23 1.90 -12.67
C GLY A 350 -9.92 0.76 -11.72
N LYS A 351 -9.82 -0.44 -12.27
CA LYS A 351 -9.54 -1.66 -11.51
C LYS A 351 -8.18 -2.23 -11.89
N VAL A 352 -7.37 -2.56 -10.89
CA VAL A 352 -6.18 -3.38 -11.08
C VAL A 352 -6.64 -4.82 -11.35
N GLU A 353 -6.32 -5.33 -12.54
CA GLU A 353 -6.71 -6.68 -12.96
C GLU A 353 -5.54 -7.66 -12.89
N VAL A 354 -4.32 -7.17 -13.03
CA VAL A 354 -3.10 -7.96 -12.96
C VAL A 354 -2.05 -7.25 -12.13
N THR A 355 -1.39 -7.99 -11.23
CA THR A 355 -0.20 -7.54 -10.51
C THR A 355 0.93 -8.52 -10.76
N ILE A 356 2.11 -7.99 -11.08
CA ILE A 356 3.33 -8.72 -11.35
C ILE A 356 4.38 -8.24 -10.35
N VAL A 357 5.06 -9.15 -9.66
CA VAL A 357 6.13 -8.84 -8.71
C VAL A 357 7.35 -9.69 -9.01
N GLY A 358 8.51 -9.05 -9.13
CA GLY A 358 9.74 -9.74 -9.50
C GLY A 358 9.55 -10.60 -10.75
N GLY A 359 8.74 -10.12 -11.71
CA GLY A 359 8.42 -10.84 -12.95
C GLY A 359 7.54 -12.08 -12.81
N ASN A 360 6.82 -12.25 -11.69
CA ASN A 360 5.83 -13.31 -11.52
C ASN A 360 4.42 -12.71 -11.45
N VAL A 361 3.46 -13.28 -12.18
CA VAL A 361 2.04 -12.87 -12.06
C VAL A 361 1.51 -13.36 -10.72
N VAL A 362 1.31 -12.44 -9.79
CA VAL A 362 0.87 -12.75 -8.41
C VAL A 362 -0.61 -12.49 -8.20
N TRP A 363 -1.25 -11.67 -9.02
CA TRP A 363 -2.69 -11.44 -8.99
C TRP A 363 -3.20 -11.42 -10.42
N GLU A 364 -4.19 -12.26 -10.73
CA GLU A 364 -4.92 -12.25 -12.00
C GLU A 364 -6.22 -13.03 -11.84
N ASN A 365 -7.30 -12.62 -12.53
CA ASN A 365 -8.58 -13.35 -12.58
C ASN A 365 -9.23 -13.62 -11.21
N GLY A 366 -8.97 -12.76 -10.21
CA GLY A 366 -9.50 -12.95 -8.86
C GLY A 366 -8.71 -13.96 -8.01
N GLU A 367 -7.57 -14.45 -8.50
CA GLU A 367 -6.72 -15.41 -7.81
C GLU A 367 -5.40 -14.76 -7.39
N LEU A 368 -5.10 -14.81 -6.09
CA LEU A 368 -3.80 -14.43 -5.54
C LEU A 368 -2.87 -15.65 -5.51
N LYS A 369 -1.68 -15.52 -6.10
CA LYS A 369 -0.65 -16.55 -6.25
C LYS A 369 0.67 -16.00 -5.72
N VAL A 370 0.86 -16.10 -4.41
CA VAL A 370 2.04 -15.58 -3.71
C VAL A 370 2.68 -16.67 -2.84
N GLU A 371 4.00 -16.62 -2.72
CA GLU A 371 4.76 -17.50 -1.83
C GLU A 371 5.21 -16.70 -0.60
N PRO A 372 4.84 -17.09 0.63
CA PRO A 372 5.35 -16.41 1.82
C PRO A 372 6.89 -16.45 1.87
N GLY A 373 7.51 -15.30 2.11
CA GLY A 373 8.97 -15.16 2.11
C GLY A 373 9.59 -14.89 0.73
N SER A 374 8.81 -14.73 -0.34
CA SER A 374 9.32 -14.33 -1.67
C SER A 374 9.76 -12.87 -1.74
N GLY A 375 9.30 -12.02 -0.82
CA GLY A 375 9.59 -10.60 -0.76
C GLY A 375 11.02 -10.31 -0.32
N ARG A 376 11.61 -9.21 -0.81
CA ARG A 376 12.99 -8.83 -0.51
C ARG A 376 13.05 -7.48 0.18
N TYR A 377 13.97 -7.35 1.12
CA TYR A 377 14.32 -6.06 1.68
C TYR A 377 15.06 -5.20 0.63
N ILE A 378 14.59 -3.98 0.41
CA ILE A 378 15.17 -3.06 -0.58
C ILE A 378 16.05 -2.03 0.11
N ASP A 379 17.35 -2.03 -0.21
CA ASP A 379 18.31 -1.01 0.23
C ASP A 379 17.94 0.40 -0.24
N MET A 380 17.96 1.35 0.69
CA MET A 380 17.58 2.75 0.51
C MET A 380 18.78 3.61 0.89
N PRO A 381 19.72 3.85 -0.05
CA PRO A 381 20.97 4.53 0.26
C PRO A 381 20.72 5.97 0.73
N SER A 382 21.51 6.41 1.71
CA SER A 382 21.49 7.79 2.18
C SER A 382 21.97 8.77 1.11
N PHE A 383 21.71 10.06 1.32
CA PHE A 383 22.13 11.15 0.43
C PHE A 383 21.59 11.02 -1.00
N GLY A 384 20.29 10.73 -1.12
CA GLY A 384 19.57 10.80 -2.39
C GLY A 384 19.44 12.22 -2.94
N HIS A 385 18.59 12.40 -3.94
CA HIS A 385 18.46 13.67 -4.66
C HIS A 385 18.08 14.86 -3.76
N LEU A 386 17.33 14.63 -2.67
CA LEU A 386 16.94 15.62 -1.66
C LEU A 386 18.12 16.16 -0.81
N PHE A 387 19.35 15.67 -1.02
CA PHE A 387 20.54 16.20 -0.35
C PHE A 387 21.42 17.01 -1.32
N SER A 388 21.01 17.12 -2.58
CA SER A 388 21.79 17.76 -3.63
C SER A 388 21.87 19.28 -3.39
N GLY A 389 23.08 19.76 -3.10
CA GLY A 389 23.33 21.20 -2.93
C GLY A 389 23.27 21.67 -1.48
N ILE A 390 22.76 20.87 -0.54
CA ILE A 390 22.75 21.18 0.90
C ILE A 390 24.17 21.49 1.40
N GLY A 391 25.17 20.67 1.06
CA GLY A 391 26.55 20.92 1.49
C GLY A 391 27.12 22.26 1.00
N LYS A 392 26.73 22.71 -0.20
CA LYS A 392 27.13 24.04 -0.71
C LYS A 392 26.43 25.16 0.05
N ALA A 393 25.16 24.98 0.38
CA ALA A 393 24.41 25.96 1.19
C ALA A 393 25.01 26.07 2.61
N ASP A 394 25.38 24.94 3.22
CA ASP A 394 26.07 24.89 4.51
C ASP A 394 27.42 25.60 4.46
N ASP A 395 28.23 25.34 3.42
CA ASP A 395 29.53 26.00 3.25
C ASP A 395 29.39 27.53 3.14
N VAL A 396 28.37 28.00 2.41
CA VAL A 396 28.04 29.43 2.29
C VAL A 396 27.61 30.01 3.65
N TYR A 397 26.72 29.31 4.36
CA TYR A 397 26.25 29.74 5.68
C TYR A 397 27.40 29.80 6.70
N LEU A 398 28.20 28.75 6.82
CA LEU A 398 29.36 28.68 7.73
C LEU A 398 30.41 29.74 7.38
N SER A 399 30.61 30.04 6.10
CA SER A 399 31.48 31.14 5.65
C SER A 399 30.92 32.50 6.03
N SER A 400 29.60 32.70 5.99
CA SER A 400 28.94 33.94 6.42
C SER A 400 29.12 34.22 7.92
N LEU A 401 29.17 33.19 8.76
CA LEU A 401 29.45 33.33 10.20
C LEU A 401 30.88 33.80 10.49
N ARG A 402 31.79 33.67 9.52
CA ARG A 402 33.17 34.16 9.59
C ARG A 402 33.35 35.52 8.91
N ALA A 403 32.29 36.15 8.43
CA ALA A 403 32.37 37.44 7.76
C ALA A 403 32.86 38.53 8.75
N PRO A 404 33.83 39.38 8.34
CA PRO A 404 34.35 40.42 9.23
C PRO A 404 33.25 41.43 9.61
N ILE A 405 33.10 41.68 10.90
CA ILE A 405 32.19 42.72 11.41
C ILE A 405 32.77 44.09 11.02
N HIS A 406 32.12 44.77 10.08
CA HIS A 406 32.44 46.15 9.74
C HIS A 406 32.01 47.07 10.89
N ARG A 407 32.95 47.37 11.80
CA ARG A 407 32.75 48.37 12.86
C ARG A 407 33.03 49.76 12.31
N VAL A 408 32.02 50.63 12.34
CA VAL A 408 32.21 52.06 12.07
C VAL A 408 32.97 52.65 13.26
N LYS A 409 34.14 53.27 13.01
CA LYS A 409 34.85 54.01 14.07
C LYS A 409 33.95 55.16 14.53
N SER A 410 33.71 55.28 15.83
CA SER A 410 33.04 56.48 16.34
C SER A 410 33.91 57.69 16.04
N ALA A 411 33.33 58.70 15.40
CA ALA A 411 33.98 60.00 15.26
C ALA A 411 34.29 60.51 16.69
N THR A 412 35.57 60.76 16.95
CA THR A 412 36.05 61.36 18.20
C THR A 412 36.22 62.85 17.99
#